data_AF-A0A943DA98-F1
#
_entry.id   AF-A0A943DA98-F1
#
_cell.length_a   1.000
_cell.length_b   1.000
_cell.length_c   1.000
_cell.angle_alpha   90.00
_cell.angle_beta   90.00
_cell.angle_gamma   90.00
#
_symmetry.space_group_name_H-M   'P 1'
#
loop_
_entity.id
_entity.type
_entity.pdbx_description
1 polymer ?
#
loop_
_entity_poly.entity_id
_entity_poly.type
_entity_poly.pdbx_seq_one_letter_code
_entity_poly.pdbx_strand_id
1 'polypeptide(L)'
;MSWAEAKWVVDNILQKTGQAPNNMRAFTAFAKSSTTIGLRFLEPEDSYDSADNLLCSVGGVMIRMGEDGYPASTTEGTLVIDNKELGKYVTEEYTVSSLTEGKTYYFSAFPYSSQGVYNLSSNEKNRASAAPADGETANVTINIDNDSAFNSVTITCVDETDGQYTKTATLTKTQKKASFTVPIGHTYHIEYGAEDGYSKPENTEAKVSVAGAVSNYEATYYYFTATIDVTYPAGATCTCSLDGTTYTATGTSGRYQFKVHKVGTWTVKATSGGESAFEQVVITSDGQSETVELSFVKIFGISRDIKASSPVWARTDMAVGMTATASIGTNAGHSDFDDVMPWKGMVRETLSTNDVMVKIPKFYYRRYREGTVEHIQIADKPTAGFSVHPLFNHAGRECDHAYVGAYKTSSNNKSVSGASPQASQTRATFRSNAKAKGAGWSLIDIAAVSAIQMLMLVEFANNNVQSVIGRGYCDGNSGSLRTGSCNSVPNLTGRPSGTDGKTGVVYRGIEDFWGNVWEWVDGVNWNDGTYYICNDPSKYADDTATGYTQLSFKGATNWGSSYITEEGLDTGANPHVMLSSAAGSGSESTYMCDACWSSTGWRVFLHGGTWYYGSDCGLFTAALGNPSSHSHTDFGSRLLYIPS
;
A
#
# COMPACT_ATOMS: atom_id res chain seq x y z
N MET A 1 -107.79 -29.62 12.87
CA MET A 1 -106.70 -30.22 12.07
C MET A 1 -106.70 -31.71 12.33
N SER A 2 -106.75 -32.51 11.26
CA SER A 2 -106.56 -33.96 11.34
C SER A 2 -105.10 -34.29 11.71
N TRP A 3 -104.85 -35.46 12.28
CA TRP A 3 -103.49 -35.89 12.64
C TRP A 3 -102.56 -35.95 11.42
N ALA A 4 -103.09 -36.18 10.21
CA ALA A 4 -102.33 -36.16 8.96
C ALA A 4 -101.88 -34.74 8.57
N GLU A 5 -102.70 -33.72 8.79
CA GLU A 5 -102.31 -32.31 8.56
C GLU A 5 -101.32 -31.82 9.60
N ALA A 6 -101.51 -32.21 10.88
CA ALA A 6 -100.55 -31.90 11.94
C ALA A 6 -99.21 -32.61 11.72
N LYS A 7 -99.21 -33.87 11.24
CA LYS A 7 -98.00 -34.61 10.89
C LYS A 7 -97.32 -34.05 9.65
N TRP A 8 -98.06 -33.63 8.63
CA TRP A 8 -97.47 -32.98 7.44
C TRP A 8 -96.86 -31.61 7.77
N VAL A 9 -97.49 -30.83 8.65
CA VAL A 9 -96.93 -29.57 9.16
C VAL A 9 -95.70 -29.84 10.04
N VAL A 10 -95.76 -30.80 10.95
CA VAL A 10 -94.62 -31.18 11.80
C VAL A 10 -93.48 -31.80 11.01
N ASP A 11 -93.75 -32.63 9.99
CA ASP A 11 -92.75 -33.22 9.11
C ASP A 11 -92.15 -32.20 8.13
N ASN A 12 -92.91 -31.17 7.70
CA ASN A 12 -92.35 -30.03 6.95
C ASN A 12 -91.57 -29.06 7.85
N ILE A 13 -91.94 -28.92 9.13
CA ILE A 13 -91.18 -28.15 10.12
C ILE A 13 -89.91 -28.92 10.57
N LEU A 14 -89.93 -30.26 10.56
CA LEU A 14 -88.80 -31.13 10.92
C LEU A 14 -87.90 -31.51 9.73
N GLN A 15 -88.35 -31.36 8.48
CA GLN A 15 -87.43 -31.31 7.35
C GLN A 15 -86.60 -30.03 7.52
N LYS A 16 -85.30 -30.19 7.76
CA LYS A 16 -84.32 -29.09 7.75
C LYS A 16 -84.28 -28.47 6.35
N THR A 17 -85.26 -27.63 6.00
CA THR A 17 -85.35 -26.87 4.75
C THR A 17 -84.36 -25.69 4.76
N GLY A 18 -83.10 -25.97 5.08
CA GLY A 18 -82.00 -25.02 5.01
C GLY A 18 -81.18 -25.25 3.75
N GLN A 19 -80.65 -24.18 3.15
CA GLN A 19 -79.63 -24.34 2.12
C GLN A 19 -78.27 -24.67 2.75
N ALA A 20 -77.43 -25.41 2.02
CA ALA A 20 -76.05 -25.63 2.41
C ALA A 20 -75.24 -24.33 2.21
N PRO A 21 -74.23 -24.06 3.05
CA PRO A 21 -73.31 -22.94 2.81
C PRO A 21 -72.53 -23.07 1.48
N ASN A 22 -71.94 -21.96 1.04
CA ASN A 22 -71.00 -21.92 -0.08
C ASN A 22 -69.72 -22.74 0.22
N ASN A 23 -68.80 -22.82 -0.76
CA ASN A 23 -67.49 -23.44 -0.54
C ASN A 23 -66.62 -22.57 0.39
N MET A 24 -65.62 -23.19 1.01
CA MET A 24 -64.62 -22.51 1.84
C MET A 24 -63.98 -21.34 1.08
N ARG A 25 -63.62 -20.29 1.81
CA ARG A 25 -62.90 -19.14 1.25
C ARG A 25 -61.39 -19.39 1.16
N ALA A 26 -60.86 -20.18 2.10
CA ALA A 26 -59.49 -20.67 2.09
C ALA A 26 -59.42 -22.05 2.76
N PHE A 27 -58.61 -22.95 2.22
CA PHE A 27 -58.29 -24.22 2.87
C PHE A 27 -56.93 -24.73 2.38
N THR A 28 -55.95 -24.78 3.28
CA THR A 28 -54.58 -25.17 2.95
C THR A 28 -54.04 -26.14 3.99
N ALA A 29 -53.25 -27.11 3.54
CA ALA A 29 -52.51 -28.05 4.35
C ALA A 29 -51.01 -27.92 4.06
N PHE A 30 -50.16 -27.97 5.09
CA PHE A 30 -48.71 -27.89 4.94
C PHE A 30 -48.01 -28.71 6.03
N ALA A 31 -46.80 -29.19 5.72
CA ALA A 31 -45.96 -29.89 6.68
C ALA A 31 -45.55 -28.93 7.80
N LYS A 32 -45.65 -29.40 9.05
CA LYS A 32 -45.12 -28.69 10.23
C LYS A 32 -43.94 -29.42 10.86
N SER A 33 -43.94 -30.74 10.75
CA SER A 33 -42.83 -31.61 11.15
C SER A 33 -42.99 -32.97 10.47
N SER A 34 -42.05 -33.88 10.70
CA SER A 34 -42.10 -35.27 10.24
C SER A 34 -43.36 -36.04 10.65
N THR A 35 -44.13 -35.57 11.62
CA THR A 35 -45.33 -36.26 12.14
C THR A 35 -46.57 -35.38 12.24
N THR A 36 -46.51 -34.14 11.74
CA THR A 36 -47.60 -33.18 11.88
C THR A 36 -47.88 -32.38 10.61
N ILE A 37 -49.16 -32.12 10.36
CA ILE A 37 -49.66 -31.22 9.31
C ILE A 37 -50.41 -30.06 9.97
N GLY A 38 -50.13 -28.84 9.51
CA GLY A 38 -50.90 -27.65 9.82
C GLY A 38 -52.03 -27.46 8.81
N LEU A 39 -53.22 -27.12 9.30
CA LEU A 39 -54.36 -26.70 8.50
C LEU A 39 -54.68 -25.24 8.80
N ARG A 40 -54.75 -24.42 7.74
CA ARG A 40 -55.32 -23.06 7.81
C ARG A 40 -56.54 -22.99 6.92
N PHE A 41 -57.59 -22.40 7.44
CA PHE A 41 -58.86 -22.34 6.72
C PHE A 41 -59.73 -21.15 7.14
N LEU A 42 -60.60 -20.77 6.21
CA LEU A 42 -61.61 -19.76 6.40
C LEU A 42 -62.94 -20.28 5.86
N GLU A 43 -63.91 -20.39 6.77
CA GLU A 43 -65.27 -20.82 6.45
C GLU A 43 -65.95 -19.89 5.44
N PRO A 44 -67.02 -20.36 4.79
CA PRO A 44 -67.85 -19.49 3.95
C PRO A 44 -68.46 -18.35 4.77
N GLU A 45 -68.81 -17.25 4.09
CA GLU A 45 -69.68 -16.23 4.66
C GLU A 45 -71.16 -16.66 4.57
N ASP A 46 -71.98 -16.03 5.41
CA ASP A 46 -73.43 -16.11 5.31
C ASP A 46 -73.88 -15.71 3.90
N SER A 47 -74.86 -16.43 3.37
CA SER A 47 -75.36 -16.22 2.01
C SER A 47 -76.68 -15.45 2.07
N TYR A 48 -76.86 -14.49 1.17
CA TYR A 48 -78.03 -13.62 1.06
C TYR A 48 -78.58 -13.65 -0.37
N ASP A 49 -79.88 -13.41 -0.52
CA ASP A 49 -80.50 -13.26 -1.84
C ASP A 49 -80.23 -11.85 -2.43
N SER A 50 -80.72 -11.59 -3.64
CA SER A 50 -80.53 -10.29 -4.31
C SER A 50 -81.27 -9.12 -3.63
N ALA A 51 -82.12 -9.39 -2.64
CA ALA A 51 -82.85 -8.41 -1.85
C ALA A 51 -82.32 -8.30 -0.42
N ASP A 52 -81.13 -8.87 -0.14
CA ASP A 52 -80.42 -8.84 1.14
C ASP A 52 -81.11 -9.64 2.27
N ASN A 53 -81.95 -10.62 1.93
CA ASN A 53 -82.49 -11.57 2.90
C ASN A 53 -81.51 -12.72 3.13
N LEU A 54 -81.29 -13.07 4.40
CA LEU A 54 -80.42 -14.18 4.79
C LEU A 54 -80.98 -15.52 4.27
N LEU A 55 -80.23 -16.17 3.37
CA LEU A 55 -80.54 -17.49 2.78
C LEU A 55 -79.94 -18.63 3.60
N CYS A 56 -78.70 -18.47 4.04
CA CYS A 56 -77.98 -19.49 4.80
C CYS A 56 -77.02 -18.81 5.78
N SER A 57 -77.27 -19.01 7.06
CA SER A 57 -76.28 -18.68 8.10
C SER A 57 -75.35 -19.86 8.34
N VAL A 58 -74.05 -19.63 8.34
CA VAL A 58 -73.01 -20.64 8.52
C VAL A 58 -72.91 -21.03 9.99
N GLY A 59 -73.04 -22.33 10.26
CA GLY A 59 -72.98 -22.91 11.60
C GLY A 59 -71.62 -23.52 11.96
N GLY A 60 -70.73 -23.71 10.98
CA GLY A 60 -69.39 -24.25 11.17
C GLY A 60 -68.87 -25.03 9.97
N VAL A 61 -67.73 -25.70 10.17
CA VAL A 61 -67.12 -26.60 9.19
C VAL A 61 -66.64 -27.88 9.86
N MET A 62 -67.02 -29.03 9.28
CA MET A 62 -66.49 -30.33 9.68
C MET A 62 -65.37 -30.73 8.71
N ILE A 63 -64.16 -30.96 9.23
CA ILE A 63 -63.02 -31.41 8.42
C ILE A 63 -62.79 -32.90 8.66
N ARG A 64 -62.70 -33.65 7.56
CA ARG A 64 -62.37 -35.08 7.56
C ARG A 64 -61.03 -35.31 6.86
N MET A 65 -60.29 -36.31 7.33
CA MET A 65 -59.01 -36.74 6.75
C MET A 65 -59.14 -38.17 6.19
N GLY A 66 -58.64 -38.38 4.99
CA GLY A 66 -58.44 -39.69 4.36
C GLY A 66 -56.96 -39.94 4.08
N GLU A 67 -56.58 -41.23 4.08
CA GLU A 67 -55.19 -41.65 3.85
C GLU A 67 -54.93 -42.03 2.37
N ASP A 68 -55.96 -42.45 1.65
CA ASP A 68 -55.87 -42.93 0.26
C ASP A 68 -56.64 -42.02 -0.74
N GLY A 69 -57.30 -40.97 -0.25
CA GLY A 69 -58.05 -40.02 -1.07
C GLY A 69 -58.92 -39.07 -0.24
N TYR A 70 -59.51 -38.07 -0.90
CA TYR A 70 -60.40 -37.08 -0.26
C TYR A 70 -61.70 -37.71 0.23
N PRO A 71 -62.05 -37.61 1.53
CA PRO A 71 -63.37 -38.03 2.02
C PRO A 71 -64.49 -37.33 1.25
N ALA A 72 -65.55 -38.07 0.87
CA ALA A 72 -66.67 -37.58 0.08
C ALA A 72 -67.92 -37.23 0.93
N SER A 73 -67.96 -37.64 2.20
CA SER A 73 -69.09 -37.38 3.10
C SER A 73 -68.65 -37.09 4.54
N THR A 74 -69.58 -36.59 5.35
CA THR A 74 -69.36 -36.25 6.76
C THR A 74 -69.15 -37.47 7.67
N THR A 75 -69.25 -38.69 7.15
CA THR A 75 -69.03 -39.95 7.89
C THR A 75 -67.82 -40.74 7.39
N GLU A 76 -67.15 -40.27 6.34
CA GLU A 76 -65.99 -40.94 5.74
C GLU A 76 -64.68 -40.40 6.30
N GLY A 77 -63.70 -41.28 6.51
CA GLY A 77 -62.40 -40.92 7.07
C GLY A 77 -62.45 -40.50 8.54
N THR A 78 -61.29 -40.06 9.04
CA THR A 78 -61.11 -39.65 10.43
C THR A 78 -61.62 -38.22 10.63
N LEU A 79 -62.38 -37.98 11.71
CA LEU A 79 -62.76 -36.62 12.10
C LEU A 79 -61.53 -35.87 12.58
N VAL A 80 -61.21 -34.76 11.91
CA VAL A 80 -60.10 -33.87 12.31
C VAL A 80 -60.62 -32.83 13.29
N ILE A 81 -61.64 -32.08 12.87
CA ILE A 81 -62.26 -31.04 13.69
C ILE A 81 -63.71 -30.79 13.23
N ASP A 82 -64.59 -30.48 14.17
CA ASP A 82 -65.89 -29.84 13.93
C ASP A 82 -65.81 -28.40 14.47
N ASN A 83 -65.41 -27.44 13.61
CA ASN A 83 -65.16 -26.07 14.03
C ASN A 83 -66.44 -25.22 13.98
N LYS A 84 -66.80 -24.64 15.13
CA LYS A 84 -67.94 -23.73 15.28
C LYS A 84 -67.51 -22.27 15.54
N GLU A 85 -66.23 -22.05 15.81
CA GLU A 85 -65.65 -20.73 16.02
C GLU A 85 -65.14 -20.21 14.67
N LEU A 86 -66.03 -19.58 13.89
CA LEU A 86 -65.72 -19.13 12.52
C LEU A 86 -64.53 -18.16 12.49
N GLY A 87 -63.62 -18.34 11.54
CA GLY A 87 -62.45 -17.50 11.35
C GLY A 87 -61.28 -17.76 12.30
N LYS A 88 -61.42 -18.70 13.25
CA LYS A 88 -60.35 -19.03 14.22
C LYS A 88 -59.04 -19.44 13.56
N TYR A 89 -59.12 -20.24 12.48
CA TYR A 89 -57.94 -20.88 11.90
C TYR A 89 -57.37 -20.19 10.65
N VAL A 90 -57.58 -18.87 10.54
CA VAL A 90 -57.04 -18.05 9.46
C VAL A 90 -55.57 -17.73 9.69
N THR A 91 -55.23 -17.32 10.92
CA THR A 91 -53.87 -16.94 11.34
C THR A 91 -53.23 -18.00 12.22
N GLU A 92 -53.99 -18.62 13.11
CA GLU A 92 -53.56 -19.76 13.92
C GLU A 92 -53.92 -21.05 13.18
N GLU A 93 -53.02 -22.02 13.09
CA GLU A 93 -53.29 -23.26 12.36
C GLU A 93 -53.81 -24.37 13.29
N TYR A 94 -54.73 -25.19 12.77
CA TYR A 94 -55.09 -26.43 13.43
C TYR A 94 -54.03 -27.49 13.14
N THR A 95 -53.53 -28.17 14.17
CA THR A 95 -52.46 -29.17 14.02
C THR A 95 -53.04 -30.58 14.05
N VAL A 96 -52.76 -31.34 12.99
CA VAL A 96 -53.06 -32.78 12.90
C VAL A 96 -51.77 -33.53 13.19
N SER A 97 -51.76 -34.37 14.22
CA SER A 97 -50.58 -35.05 14.74
C SER A 97 -50.64 -36.57 14.57
N SER A 98 -49.55 -37.25 14.97
CA SER A 98 -49.41 -38.72 14.88
C SER A 98 -49.48 -39.26 13.46
N LEU A 99 -49.00 -38.46 12.49
CA LEU A 99 -48.98 -38.82 11.07
C LEU A 99 -47.63 -39.47 10.71
N THR A 100 -47.62 -40.20 9.59
CA THR A 100 -46.40 -40.85 9.08
C THR A 100 -45.66 -39.93 8.11
N GLU A 101 -44.35 -39.75 8.33
CA GLU A 101 -43.49 -38.93 7.45
C GLU A 101 -43.57 -39.41 5.99
N GLY A 102 -43.65 -38.46 5.06
CA GLY A 102 -43.70 -38.70 3.62
C GLY A 102 -45.03 -39.27 3.11
N LYS A 103 -45.93 -39.73 3.98
CA LYS A 103 -47.26 -40.19 3.58
C LYS A 103 -48.17 -38.98 3.30
N THR A 104 -48.78 -38.92 2.12
CA THR A 104 -49.74 -37.85 1.78
C THR A 104 -51.09 -38.13 2.44
N TYR A 105 -51.62 -37.13 3.14
CA TYR A 105 -52.96 -37.14 3.72
C TYR A 105 -53.85 -36.15 3.00
N TYR A 106 -55.13 -36.51 2.83
CA TYR A 106 -56.11 -35.76 2.06
C TYR A 106 -57.20 -35.24 3.00
N PHE A 107 -57.45 -33.94 2.97
CA PHE A 107 -58.41 -33.26 3.83
C PHE A 107 -59.59 -32.73 3.01
N SER A 108 -60.80 -33.01 3.48
CA SER A 108 -62.05 -32.47 2.93
C SER A 108 -62.77 -31.66 4.00
N ALA A 109 -63.13 -30.42 3.67
CA ALA A 109 -63.93 -29.53 4.49
C ALA A 109 -65.41 -29.60 4.07
N PHE A 110 -66.29 -29.81 5.05
CA PHE A 110 -67.74 -29.84 4.88
C PHE A 110 -68.39 -28.70 5.70
N PRO A 111 -68.45 -27.47 5.17
CA PRO A 111 -69.18 -26.37 5.79
C PRO A 111 -70.65 -26.73 5.99
N TYR A 112 -71.26 -26.32 7.10
CA TYR A 112 -72.67 -26.57 7.36
C TYR A 112 -73.38 -25.34 7.91
N SER A 113 -74.67 -25.24 7.61
CA SER A 113 -75.52 -24.13 8.07
C SER A 113 -75.87 -24.26 9.55
N SER A 114 -76.36 -23.20 10.19
CA SER A 114 -76.85 -23.24 11.58
C SER A 114 -77.99 -24.24 11.79
N GLN A 115 -78.67 -24.64 10.71
CA GLN A 115 -79.69 -25.70 10.69
C GLN A 115 -79.10 -27.11 10.51
N GLY A 116 -77.79 -27.24 10.27
CA GLY A 116 -77.08 -28.50 10.12
C GLY A 116 -77.22 -29.15 8.74
N VAL A 117 -77.29 -28.35 7.68
CA VAL A 117 -77.23 -28.81 6.28
C VAL A 117 -75.81 -28.59 5.75
N TYR A 118 -75.17 -29.66 5.25
CA TYR A 118 -73.76 -29.67 4.87
C TYR A 118 -73.55 -29.41 3.36
N ASN A 119 -72.49 -28.69 3.04
CA ASN A 119 -71.93 -28.62 1.70
C ASN A 119 -71.06 -29.86 1.47
N LEU A 120 -71.54 -30.78 0.61
CA LEU A 120 -70.84 -32.01 0.21
C LEU A 120 -70.12 -31.88 -1.14
N SER A 121 -69.88 -30.64 -1.60
CA SER A 121 -69.24 -30.37 -2.89
C SER A 121 -67.81 -30.90 -2.93
N SER A 122 -67.45 -31.54 -4.04
CA SER A 122 -66.09 -32.00 -4.34
C SER A 122 -65.18 -30.88 -4.88
N ASN A 123 -65.58 -29.61 -4.70
CA ASN A 123 -64.83 -28.46 -5.20
C ASN A 123 -63.44 -28.37 -4.54
N GLU A 124 -62.43 -27.98 -5.31
CA GLU A 124 -61.04 -27.83 -4.85
C GLU A 124 -60.89 -26.86 -3.67
N LYS A 125 -61.75 -25.83 -3.58
CA LYS A 125 -61.74 -24.90 -2.44
C LYS A 125 -62.02 -25.59 -1.10
N ASN A 126 -62.70 -26.73 -1.12
CA ASN A 126 -63.01 -27.54 0.07
C ASN A 126 -61.98 -28.65 0.30
N ARG A 127 -60.89 -28.71 -0.46
CA ARG A 127 -59.93 -29.82 -0.42
C ARG A 127 -58.50 -29.32 -0.27
N ALA A 128 -57.72 -29.99 0.57
CA ALA A 128 -56.29 -29.74 0.73
C ALA A 128 -55.55 -31.06 1.00
N SER A 129 -54.29 -31.17 0.62
CA SER A 129 -53.47 -32.35 0.93
C SER A 129 -52.05 -31.93 1.24
N ALA A 130 -51.40 -32.66 2.15
CA ALA A 130 -49.99 -32.49 2.47
C ALA A 130 -49.40 -33.82 2.96
N ALA A 131 -48.09 -33.94 2.87
CA ALA A 131 -47.34 -35.00 3.53
C ALA A 131 -46.56 -34.38 4.71
N PRO A 132 -46.56 -34.99 5.90
CA PRO A 132 -45.66 -34.57 6.97
C PRO A 132 -44.21 -34.76 6.50
N ALA A 133 -43.36 -33.78 6.77
CA ALA A 133 -41.96 -33.80 6.44
C ALA A 133 -41.23 -32.97 7.49
N ASP A 134 -40.01 -33.39 7.86
CA ASP A 134 -39.18 -32.55 8.71
C ASP A 134 -38.69 -31.30 7.96
N GLY A 135 -37.93 -30.47 8.66
CA GLY A 135 -37.15 -29.38 8.08
C GLY A 135 -36.20 -29.83 6.95
N GLU A 136 -35.52 -28.86 6.35
CA GLU A 136 -34.52 -29.15 5.34
C GLU A 136 -33.30 -29.86 5.94
N THR A 137 -32.79 -30.89 5.26
CA THR A 137 -31.53 -31.54 5.63
C THR A 137 -30.35 -30.87 4.89
N ALA A 138 -29.42 -30.30 5.63
CA ALA A 138 -28.17 -29.74 5.13
C ALA A 138 -27.02 -30.72 5.37
N ASN A 139 -26.56 -31.39 4.31
CA ASN A 139 -25.39 -32.27 4.34
C ASN A 139 -24.13 -31.47 4.00
N VAL A 140 -23.10 -31.57 4.85
CA VAL A 140 -21.80 -30.94 4.61
C VAL A 140 -20.75 -32.03 4.48
N THR A 141 -19.97 -32.00 3.40
CA THR A 141 -18.80 -32.85 3.17
C THR A 141 -17.55 -31.99 3.08
N ILE A 142 -16.49 -32.40 3.79
CA ILE A 142 -15.16 -31.80 3.64
C ILE A 142 -14.20 -32.75 2.92
N ASN A 143 -13.42 -32.20 2.01
CA ASN A 143 -12.27 -32.85 1.40
C ASN A 143 -10.99 -32.29 2.02
N ILE A 144 -9.95 -33.12 2.07
CA ILE A 144 -8.63 -32.76 2.60
C ILE A 144 -7.63 -33.35 1.61
N ASP A 145 -6.82 -32.51 0.98
CA ASP A 145 -5.84 -32.93 -0.03
C ASP A 145 -4.68 -33.75 0.56
N ASN A 146 -4.25 -33.41 1.78
CA ASN A 146 -3.24 -34.08 2.57
C ASN A 146 -3.68 -34.08 4.04
N ASP A 147 -4.09 -35.21 4.58
CA ASP A 147 -4.66 -35.31 5.93
C ASP A 147 -3.63 -35.67 7.02
N SER A 148 -2.34 -35.64 6.70
CA SER A 148 -1.25 -36.07 7.60
C SER A 148 -1.25 -35.28 8.93
N ALA A 149 -1.52 -33.97 8.85
CA ALA A 149 -1.49 -33.05 9.98
C ALA A 149 -2.88 -32.52 10.39
N PHE A 150 -3.95 -32.90 9.69
CA PHE A 150 -5.30 -32.39 9.93
C PHE A 150 -5.90 -33.02 11.19
N ASN A 151 -6.20 -32.22 12.22
CA ASN A 151 -6.86 -32.70 13.43
C ASN A 151 -8.38 -32.66 13.27
N SER A 152 -8.96 -31.46 13.33
CA SER A 152 -10.41 -31.31 13.31
C SER A 152 -10.86 -29.88 13.03
N VAL A 153 -11.99 -29.73 12.33
CA VAL A 153 -12.67 -28.44 12.15
C VAL A 153 -14.07 -28.48 12.71
N THR A 154 -14.54 -27.36 13.25
CA THR A 154 -15.95 -27.17 13.61
C THR A 154 -16.70 -26.60 12.43
N ILE A 155 -17.73 -27.30 11.98
CA ILE A 155 -18.71 -26.82 11.00
C ILE A 155 -19.93 -26.33 11.77
N THR A 156 -20.39 -25.13 11.47
CA THR A 156 -21.58 -24.54 12.08
C THR A 156 -22.67 -24.37 11.04
N CYS A 157 -23.82 -24.98 11.26
CA CYS A 157 -25.05 -24.62 10.55
C CYS A 157 -25.71 -23.50 11.37
N VAL A 158 -25.50 -22.27 10.94
CA VAL A 158 -26.01 -21.07 11.62
C VAL A 158 -27.45 -20.86 11.21
N ASP A 159 -28.34 -20.83 12.20
CA ASP A 159 -29.74 -20.43 12.00
C ASP A 159 -29.87 -18.93 12.30
N GLU A 160 -30.13 -18.15 11.26
CA GLU A 160 -30.27 -16.69 11.34
C GLU A 160 -31.65 -16.25 11.84
N THR A 161 -32.63 -17.17 11.87
CA THR A 161 -34.00 -16.90 12.31
C THR A 161 -34.13 -17.04 13.82
N ASP A 162 -33.56 -18.11 14.39
CA ASP A 162 -33.48 -18.35 15.83
C ASP A 162 -32.19 -19.10 16.19
N GLY A 163 -31.28 -18.39 16.85
CA GLY A 163 -29.97 -18.91 17.24
C GLY A 163 -29.99 -20.17 18.11
N GLN A 164 -31.11 -20.53 18.77
CA GLN A 164 -31.22 -21.79 19.52
C GLN A 164 -31.15 -23.04 18.62
N TYR A 165 -31.50 -22.87 17.34
CA TYR A 165 -31.45 -23.93 16.34
C TYR A 165 -30.10 -23.99 15.62
N THR A 166 -29.17 -23.07 15.90
CA THR A 166 -27.78 -23.19 15.42
C THR A 166 -27.15 -24.47 15.96
N LYS A 167 -26.61 -25.28 15.06
CA LYS A 167 -25.95 -26.56 15.39
C LYS A 167 -24.52 -26.56 14.90
N THR A 168 -23.68 -27.28 15.62
CA THR A 168 -22.28 -27.50 15.24
C THR A 168 -21.99 -28.99 15.10
N ALA A 169 -21.05 -29.32 14.24
CA ALA A 169 -20.47 -30.65 14.14
C ALA A 169 -18.96 -30.53 13.98
N THR A 170 -18.22 -31.39 14.68
CA THR A 170 -16.77 -31.48 14.52
C THR A 170 -16.46 -32.53 13.47
N LEU A 171 -15.78 -32.13 12.40
CA LEU A 171 -15.30 -33.01 11.35
C LEU A 171 -13.80 -33.23 11.51
N THR A 172 -13.34 -34.45 11.22
CA THR A 172 -11.95 -34.87 11.36
C THR A 172 -11.49 -35.56 10.07
N LYS A 173 -10.20 -35.93 10.00
CA LYS A 173 -9.68 -36.69 8.85
C LYS A 173 -10.40 -38.02 8.59
N THR A 174 -10.98 -38.65 9.62
CA THR A 174 -11.76 -39.89 9.48
C THR A 174 -13.27 -39.64 9.39
N GLN A 175 -13.76 -38.54 9.96
CA GLN A 175 -15.17 -38.15 9.92
C GLN A 175 -15.36 -36.89 9.08
N LYS A 176 -15.56 -37.06 7.78
CA LYS A 176 -15.60 -35.97 6.79
C LYS A 176 -17.00 -35.43 6.46
N LYS A 177 -18.05 -35.95 7.12
CA LYS A 177 -19.45 -35.62 6.81
C LYS A 177 -20.24 -35.26 8.07
N ALA A 178 -21.09 -34.24 7.96
CA ALA A 178 -22.11 -33.88 8.93
C ALA A 178 -23.44 -33.66 8.23
N SER A 179 -24.53 -33.84 8.98
CA SER A 179 -25.89 -33.58 8.52
C SER A 179 -26.61 -32.79 9.60
N PHE A 180 -27.29 -31.72 9.21
CA PHE A 180 -28.08 -30.87 10.08
C PHE A 180 -29.52 -30.83 9.58
N THR A 181 -30.49 -30.86 10.49
CA THR A 181 -31.90 -30.62 10.16
C THR A 181 -32.25 -29.20 10.56
N VAL A 182 -32.66 -28.38 9.60
CA VAL A 182 -33.00 -26.96 9.78
C VAL A 182 -34.52 -26.83 9.77
N PRO A 183 -35.15 -26.26 10.82
CA PRO A 183 -36.61 -26.14 10.88
C PRO A 183 -37.23 -25.47 9.64
N ILE A 184 -38.44 -25.88 9.27
CA ILE A 184 -39.13 -25.39 8.07
C ILE A 184 -39.30 -23.87 8.16
N GLY A 185 -38.91 -23.16 7.09
CA GLY A 185 -39.05 -21.71 7.00
C GLY A 185 -37.96 -20.89 7.69
N HIS A 186 -37.01 -21.52 8.38
CA HIS A 186 -35.86 -20.81 8.96
C HIS A 186 -34.81 -20.50 7.90
N THR A 187 -34.15 -19.35 8.03
CA THR A 187 -33.00 -18.92 7.20
C THR A 187 -31.71 -19.39 7.82
N TYR A 188 -30.82 -20.00 7.03
CA TYR A 188 -29.56 -20.58 7.51
C TYR A 188 -28.41 -20.49 6.49
N HIS A 189 -27.17 -20.59 6.98
CA HIS A 189 -25.94 -20.79 6.18
C HIS A 189 -24.95 -21.73 6.88
N ILE A 190 -23.92 -22.16 6.15
CA ILE A 190 -22.85 -23.02 6.66
C ILE A 190 -21.57 -22.19 6.85
N GLU A 191 -20.99 -22.25 8.04
CA GLU A 191 -19.68 -21.72 8.36
C GLU A 191 -18.63 -22.82 8.56
N TYR A 192 -17.46 -22.62 7.97
CA TYR A 192 -16.33 -23.53 8.08
C TYR A 192 -15.34 -23.05 9.14
N GLY A 193 -14.86 -23.97 10.00
CA GLY A 193 -13.78 -23.71 10.95
C GLY A 193 -12.41 -23.63 10.27
N ALA A 194 -11.44 -22.99 10.91
CA ALA A 194 -10.03 -23.01 10.49
C ALA A 194 -9.27 -24.16 11.19
N GLU A 195 -8.29 -24.73 10.51
CA GLU A 195 -7.33 -25.72 11.05
C GLU A 195 -5.91 -25.26 10.73
N ASP A 196 -4.98 -25.42 11.66
CA ASP A 196 -3.59 -24.97 11.49
C ASP A 196 -2.89 -25.71 10.35
N GLY A 197 -2.21 -24.97 9.46
CA GLY A 197 -1.55 -25.53 8.27
C GLY A 197 -2.46 -25.76 7.06
N TYR A 198 -3.75 -25.44 7.15
CA TYR A 198 -4.71 -25.64 6.06
C TYR A 198 -5.41 -24.35 5.65
N SER A 199 -5.77 -24.26 4.36
CA SER A 199 -6.64 -23.20 3.86
C SER A 199 -8.03 -23.29 4.47
N LYS A 200 -8.61 -22.15 4.90
CA LYS A 200 -10.01 -22.07 5.34
C LYS A 200 -10.94 -21.87 4.14
N PRO A 201 -11.95 -22.73 3.90
CA PRO A 201 -12.99 -22.50 2.89
C PRO A 201 -13.87 -21.27 3.21
N GLU A 202 -14.50 -20.71 2.17
CA GLU A 202 -15.49 -19.63 2.32
C GLU A 202 -16.82 -20.16 2.88
N ASN A 203 -17.50 -19.33 3.68
CA ASN A 203 -18.84 -19.64 4.19
C ASN A 203 -19.87 -19.58 3.03
N THR A 204 -20.97 -20.31 3.15
CA THR A 204 -22.02 -20.30 2.13
C THR A 204 -22.91 -19.06 2.24
N GLU A 205 -23.63 -18.72 1.17
CA GLU A 205 -24.73 -17.76 1.24
C GLU A 205 -25.90 -18.33 2.05
N ALA A 206 -26.70 -17.43 2.64
CA ALA A 206 -27.88 -17.80 3.43
C ALA A 206 -29.07 -18.18 2.54
N LYS A 207 -29.89 -19.13 2.99
CA LYS A 207 -31.14 -19.56 2.32
C LYS A 207 -32.23 -19.99 3.30
N VAL A 208 -33.48 -19.97 2.84
CA VAL A 208 -34.65 -20.44 3.60
C VAL A 208 -34.82 -21.96 3.46
N SER A 209 -35.00 -22.64 4.60
CA SER A 209 -35.27 -24.08 4.72
C SER A 209 -36.63 -24.45 4.15
N VAL A 210 -36.67 -25.48 3.31
CA VAL A 210 -37.88 -26.04 2.69
C VAL A 210 -38.17 -27.44 3.24
N ALA A 211 -39.43 -27.69 3.58
CA ALA A 211 -39.88 -28.97 4.15
C ALA A 211 -39.46 -30.17 3.28
N GLY A 212 -38.76 -31.14 3.88
CA GLY A 212 -38.27 -32.35 3.25
C GLY A 212 -37.19 -32.16 2.17
N ALA A 213 -36.68 -30.94 1.95
CA ALA A 213 -35.62 -30.70 0.99
C ALA A 213 -34.25 -31.20 1.51
N VAL A 214 -33.32 -31.43 0.59
CA VAL A 214 -31.94 -31.80 0.90
C VAL A 214 -30.99 -30.88 0.15
N SER A 215 -30.08 -30.22 0.87
CA SER A 215 -28.98 -29.43 0.31
C SER A 215 -27.64 -30.08 0.63
N ASN A 216 -26.75 -30.14 -0.36
CA ASN A 216 -25.42 -30.71 -0.19
C ASN A 216 -24.37 -29.62 -0.40
N TYR A 217 -23.47 -29.47 0.58
CA TYR A 217 -22.36 -28.53 0.57
C TYR A 217 -21.04 -29.29 0.59
N GLU A 218 -20.11 -28.91 -0.26
CA GLU A 218 -18.80 -29.54 -0.37
C GLU A 218 -17.71 -28.48 -0.34
N ALA A 219 -16.69 -28.68 0.50
CA ALA A 219 -15.57 -27.77 0.64
C ALA A 219 -14.25 -28.54 0.76
N THR A 220 -13.15 -27.97 0.27
CA THR A 220 -11.83 -28.62 0.32
C THR A 220 -10.86 -27.80 1.17
N TYR A 221 -10.18 -28.47 2.10
CA TYR A 221 -9.05 -27.96 2.85
C TYR A 221 -7.76 -28.37 2.14
N TYR A 222 -6.95 -27.40 1.73
CA TYR A 222 -5.64 -27.62 1.14
C TYR A 222 -4.53 -27.45 2.17
N TYR A 223 -3.58 -28.37 2.22
CA TYR A 223 -2.37 -28.23 3.00
C TYR A 223 -1.43 -27.25 2.28
N PHE A 224 -1.28 -26.06 2.86
CA PHE A 224 -0.40 -25.02 2.34
C PHE A 224 0.18 -24.22 3.50
N THR A 225 1.50 -24.11 3.54
CA THR A 225 2.24 -23.33 4.53
C THR A 225 3.47 -22.74 3.89
N ALA A 226 3.48 -21.41 3.74
CA ALA A 226 4.67 -20.63 3.41
C ALA A 226 5.03 -19.72 4.60
N THR A 227 6.29 -19.29 4.67
CA THR A 227 6.76 -18.37 5.72
C THR A 227 7.23 -17.04 5.13
N ILE A 228 6.95 -15.97 5.86
CA ILE A 228 7.47 -14.63 5.56
C ILE A 228 8.19 -14.13 6.80
N ASP A 229 9.52 -14.14 6.74
CA ASP A 229 10.41 -13.65 7.80
C ASP A 229 10.56 -12.12 7.68
N VAL A 230 10.07 -11.40 8.67
CA VAL A 230 10.01 -9.93 8.66
C VAL A 230 10.97 -9.36 9.69
N THR A 231 11.84 -8.46 9.25
CA THR A 231 12.52 -7.50 10.14
C THR A 231 11.83 -6.15 10.02
N TYR A 232 11.46 -5.52 11.13
CA TYR A 232 10.73 -4.25 11.17
C TYR A 232 11.18 -3.39 12.36
N PRO A 233 10.85 -2.08 12.41
CA PRO A 233 11.26 -1.23 13.52
C PRO A 233 10.74 -1.75 14.86
N ALA A 234 11.63 -1.95 15.83
CA ALA A 234 11.24 -2.37 17.17
C ALA A 234 10.27 -1.34 17.77
N GLY A 235 9.26 -1.83 18.50
CA GLY A 235 8.15 -1.00 19.01
C GLY A 235 6.97 -0.84 18.04
N ALA A 236 7.15 -1.09 16.73
CA ALA A 236 6.06 -0.97 15.75
C ALA A 236 5.11 -2.18 15.78
N THR A 237 3.86 -1.95 15.38
CA THR A 237 2.91 -3.02 15.05
C THR A 237 3.19 -3.51 13.64
N CYS A 238 3.34 -4.82 13.44
CA CYS A 238 3.57 -5.41 12.12
C CYS A 238 2.42 -6.34 11.73
N THR A 239 1.93 -6.23 10.49
CA THR A 239 0.86 -7.05 9.93
C THR A 239 1.25 -7.65 8.58
N CYS A 240 0.63 -8.77 8.22
CA CYS A 240 0.76 -9.43 6.93
C CYS A 240 -0.63 -9.79 6.41
N SER A 241 -1.05 -9.24 5.26
CA SER A 241 -2.43 -9.37 4.79
C SER A 241 -2.58 -9.72 3.29
N LEU A 242 -3.67 -10.43 2.98
CA LEU A 242 -4.10 -10.79 1.63
C LEU A 242 -5.61 -11.13 1.62
N ASP A 243 -6.39 -10.46 0.76
CA ASP A 243 -7.85 -10.61 0.58
C ASP A 243 -8.63 -10.74 1.89
N GLY A 244 -8.56 -9.72 2.74
CA GLY A 244 -9.28 -9.69 4.03
C GLY A 244 -8.67 -10.53 5.16
N THR A 245 -7.78 -11.48 4.85
CA THR A 245 -6.98 -12.17 5.87
C THR A 245 -5.87 -11.25 6.35
N THR A 246 -5.72 -11.05 7.67
CA THR A 246 -4.63 -10.27 8.27
C THR A 246 -4.06 -11.00 9.48
N TYR A 247 -2.76 -11.26 9.44
CA TYR A 247 -1.98 -11.70 10.59
C TYR A 247 -1.30 -10.50 11.24
N THR A 248 -1.19 -10.50 12.57
CA THR A 248 -0.51 -9.45 13.34
C THR A 248 0.59 -10.09 14.17
N ALA A 249 1.79 -9.51 14.13
CA ALA A 249 2.90 -9.96 14.96
C ALA A 249 2.53 -9.86 16.45
N THR A 250 2.78 -10.93 17.20
CA THR A 250 2.40 -11.02 18.63
C THR A 250 3.32 -10.22 19.56
N GLY A 251 4.32 -9.54 19.03
CA GLY A 251 5.27 -8.73 19.79
C GLY A 251 5.87 -7.61 18.94
N THR A 252 6.72 -6.80 19.58
CA THR A 252 7.32 -5.60 19.00
C THR A 252 8.85 -5.65 19.03
N SER A 253 9.43 -6.86 19.03
CA SER A 253 10.88 -7.09 19.06
C SER A 253 11.63 -6.59 17.82
N GLY A 254 10.91 -6.30 16.73
CA GLY A 254 11.47 -5.92 15.44
C GLY A 254 11.82 -7.11 14.53
N ARG A 255 11.47 -8.34 14.94
CA ARG A 255 11.49 -9.53 14.07
C ARG A 255 10.29 -10.42 14.32
N TYR A 256 9.67 -10.91 13.25
CA TYR A 256 8.55 -11.85 13.33
C TYR A 256 8.49 -12.73 12.08
N GLN A 257 8.09 -13.99 12.23
CA GLN A 257 7.85 -14.89 11.11
C GLN A 257 6.35 -15.11 10.98
N PHE A 258 5.76 -14.64 9.87
CA PHE A 258 4.39 -14.97 9.54
C PHE A 258 4.34 -16.34 8.85
N LYS A 259 3.37 -17.17 9.25
CA LYS A 259 2.96 -18.36 8.49
C LYS A 259 1.72 -18.00 7.69
N VAL A 260 1.75 -18.27 6.38
CA VAL A 260 0.67 -17.94 5.46
C VAL A 260 0.17 -19.19 4.75
N HIS A 261 -1.14 -19.25 4.48
CA HIS A 261 -1.84 -20.47 4.06
C HIS A 261 -2.47 -20.39 2.65
N LYS A 262 -2.03 -19.42 1.84
CA LYS A 262 -2.42 -19.31 0.43
C LYS A 262 -1.35 -18.63 -0.42
N VAL A 263 -1.30 -19.00 -1.69
CA VAL A 263 -0.56 -18.28 -2.73
C VAL A 263 -1.16 -16.89 -2.95
N GLY A 264 -0.34 -15.95 -3.37
CA GLY A 264 -0.74 -14.58 -3.67
C GLY A 264 0.30 -13.54 -3.30
N THR A 265 -0.04 -12.27 -3.50
CA THR A 265 0.84 -11.13 -3.18
C THR A 265 0.45 -10.57 -1.81
N TRP A 266 1.18 -11.01 -0.79
CA TRP A 266 0.98 -10.58 0.60
C TRP A 266 1.53 -9.18 0.81
N THR A 267 0.77 -8.33 1.51
CA THR A 267 1.24 -7.01 1.94
C THR A 267 1.72 -7.09 3.37
N VAL A 268 3.02 -6.87 3.60
CA VAL A 268 3.60 -6.78 4.94
C VAL A 268 3.73 -5.31 5.31
N LYS A 269 3.18 -4.90 6.45
CA LYS A 269 3.13 -3.50 6.87
C LYS A 269 3.61 -3.35 8.32
N ALA A 270 4.38 -2.31 8.59
CA ALA A 270 4.75 -1.87 9.92
C ALA A 270 4.19 -0.46 10.18
N THR A 271 3.68 -0.21 11.39
CA THR A 271 3.14 1.09 11.81
C THR A 271 3.55 1.44 13.23
N SER A 272 3.96 2.69 13.46
CA SER A 272 4.24 3.23 14.79
C SER A 272 3.79 4.70 14.85
N GLY A 273 2.77 5.00 15.65
CA GLY A 273 2.16 6.33 15.67
C GLY A 273 1.69 6.76 14.26
N GLY A 274 2.24 7.86 13.74
CA GLY A 274 1.96 8.35 12.39
C GLY A 274 2.84 7.76 11.28
N GLU A 275 3.85 6.95 11.62
CA GLU A 275 4.78 6.38 10.66
C GLU A 275 4.29 5.03 10.13
N SER A 276 4.56 4.75 8.86
CA SER A 276 4.29 3.45 8.26
C SER A 276 5.31 3.08 7.19
N ALA A 277 5.55 1.78 7.05
CA ALA A 277 6.33 1.18 5.97
C ALA A 277 5.62 -0.10 5.52
N PHE A 278 5.65 -0.42 4.24
CA PHE A 278 5.09 -1.67 3.72
C PHE A 278 5.89 -2.17 2.53
N GLU A 279 5.75 -3.46 2.24
CA GLU A 279 6.35 -4.13 1.10
C GLU A 279 5.43 -5.28 0.64
N GLN A 280 5.54 -5.66 -0.63
CA GLN A 280 4.78 -6.77 -1.20
C GLN A 280 5.65 -8.03 -1.33
N VAL A 281 5.13 -9.17 -0.90
CA VAL A 281 5.81 -10.46 -0.95
C VAL A 281 4.96 -11.44 -1.76
N VAL A 282 5.52 -11.97 -2.83
CA VAL A 282 4.81 -12.90 -3.73
C VAL A 282 5.09 -14.34 -3.33
N ILE A 283 4.05 -15.05 -2.89
CA ILE A 283 4.09 -16.47 -2.57
C ILE A 283 3.41 -17.25 -3.70
N THR A 284 4.11 -18.22 -4.28
CA THR A 284 3.69 -18.99 -5.46
C THR A 284 3.61 -20.50 -5.23
N SER A 285 4.25 -21.03 -4.19
CA SER A 285 4.27 -22.47 -3.91
C SER A 285 4.25 -22.77 -2.40
N ASP A 286 3.81 -23.99 -2.07
CA ASP A 286 3.87 -24.51 -0.70
C ASP A 286 5.31 -24.61 -0.21
N GLY A 287 5.53 -24.40 1.09
CA GLY A 287 6.86 -24.41 1.72
C GLY A 287 7.77 -23.25 1.33
N GLN A 288 7.34 -22.29 0.51
CA GLN A 288 8.14 -21.12 0.14
C GLN A 288 8.48 -20.30 1.39
N SER A 289 9.70 -19.78 1.45
CA SER A 289 10.16 -18.89 2.51
C SER A 289 10.71 -17.62 1.88
N GLU A 290 10.19 -16.48 2.30
CA GLU A 290 10.61 -15.17 1.85
C GLU A 290 11.06 -14.32 3.03
N THR A 291 11.97 -13.38 2.79
CA THR A 291 12.44 -12.42 3.82
C THR A 291 12.15 -11.00 3.36
N VAL A 292 11.69 -10.16 4.29
CA VAL A 292 11.42 -8.76 4.02
C VAL A 292 11.89 -7.87 5.18
N GLU A 293 12.47 -6.72 4.85
CA GLU A 293 12.92 -5.73 5.82
C GLU A 293 12.13 -4.43 5.64
N LEU A 294 11.42 -4.02 6.69
CA LEU A 294 10.72 -2.76 6.79
C LEU A 294 11.51 -1.80 7.66
N SER A 295 11.58 -0.55 7.24
CA SER A 295 12.11 0.55 8.04
C SER A 295 11.32 1.82 7.77
N PHE A 296 11.10 2.63 8.79
CA PHE A 296 10.50 3.95 8.59
C PHE A 296 11.44 4.87 7.83
N VAL A 297 10.87 5.87 7.18
CA VAL A 297 11.61 6.92 6.50
C VAL A 297 12.56 7.59 7.49
N LYS A 298 13.82 7.76 7.11
CA LYS A 298 14.79 8.53 7.89
C LYS A 298 15.03 9.86 7.20
N ILE A 299 14.84 10.95 7.95
CA ILE A 299 15.07 12.32 7.47
C ILE A 299 16.22 12.92 8.26
N PHE A 300 17.23 13.41 7.54
CA PHE A 300 18.39 14.10 8.10
C PHE A 300 18.38 15.54 7.59
N GLY A 301 18.42 16.51 8.49
CA GLY A 301 18.30 17.91 8.12
C GLY A 301 19.32 18.82 8.78
N ILE A 302 19.42 20.01 8.21
CA ILE A 302 20.16 21.15 8.75
C ILE A 302 19.35 22.43 8.52
N SER A 303 19.56 23.42 9.39
CA SER A 303 19.03 24.77 9.22
C SER A 303 20.02 25.86 9.62
N ARG A 304 19.91 27.04 9.02
CA ARG A 304 20.68 28.23 9.39
C ARG A 304 19.90 29.51 9.17
N ASP A 305 20.22 30.55 9.91
CA ASP A 305 19.82 31.92 9.58
C ASP A 305 20.76 32.48 8.49
N ILE A 306 20.24 32.78 7.30
CA ILE A 306 21.04 33.26 6.16
C ILE A 306 21.67 34.63 6.40
N LYS A 307 21.20 35.39 7.41
CA LYS A 307 21.80 36.67 7.79
C LYS A 307 22.97 36.53 8.76
N ALA A 308 23.13 35.37 9.39
CA ALA A 308 24.24 35.12 10.28
C ALA A 308 25.53 34.92 9.47
N SER A 309 26.60 35.58 9.90
CA SER A 309 27.92 35.40 9.28
C SER A 309 28.58 34.06 9.66
N SER A 310 28.05 33.33 10.64
CA SER A 310 28.55 32.01 11.02
C SER A 310 28.35 31.00 9.87
N PRO A 311 29.37 30.19 9.52
CA PRO A 311 29.21 29.14 8.52
C PRO A 311 28.58 27.86 9.07
N VAL A 312 28.38 27.78 10.39
CA VAL A 312 27.85 26.59 11.08
C VAL A 312 26.34 26.51 10.92
N TRP A 313 25.85 25.31 10.60
CA TRP A 313 24.43 24.98 10.56
C TRP A 313 24.00 24.24 11.83
N ALA A 314 22.75 24.43 12.23
CA ALA A 314 22.12 23.61 13.26
C ALA A 314 21.55 22.33 12.62
N ARG A 315 21.90 21.17 13.15
CA ARG A 315 21.29 19.90 12.71
C ARG A 315 19.83 19.80 13.16
N THR A 316 18.99 19.20 12.32
CA THR A 316 17.56 18.97 12.56
C THR A 316 17.17 17.53 12.24
N ASP A 317 15.94 17.13 12.58
CA ASP A 317 15.42 15.79 12.32
C ASP A 317 16.31 14.71 12.97
N MET A 318 16.58 13.60 12.28
CA MET A 318 17.46 12.54 12.81
C MET A 318 18.93 12.95 12.88
N ALA A 319 19.33 14.08 12.28
CA ALA A 319 20.69 14.57 12.38
C ALA A 319 20.98 15.22 13.74
N VAL A 320 19.96 15.54 14.56
CA VAL A 320 20.19 16.13 15.90
C VAL A 320 21.06 15.21 16.74
N GLY A 321 22.19 15.75 17.23
CA GLY A 321 23.16 15.00 18.05
C GLY A 321 24.18 14.19 17.25
N MET A 322 24.01 14.03 15.93
CA MET A 322 25.02 13.37 15.07
C MET A 322 26.27 14.24 14.90
N THR A 323 27.41 13.58 14.71
CA THR A 323 28.72 14.19 14.55
C THR A 323 29.46 13.61 13.36
N ALA A 324 30.32 14.43 12.74
CA ALA A 324 31.20 14.02 11.66
C ALA A 324 32.54 14.74 11.80
N THR A 325 33.63 13.98 11.69
CA THR A 325 35.01 14.43 11.79
C THR A 325 35.82 13.77 10.70
N ALA A 326 36.60 14.55 9.97
CA ALA A 326 37.40 14.04 8.87
C ALA A 326 38.71 13.40 9.34
N SER A 327 39.22 12.44 8.58
CA SER A 327 40.51 11.81 8.82
C SER A 327 41.67 12.76 8.48
N ILE A 328 42.75 12.70 9.27
CA ILE A 328 43.98 13.47 9.03
C ILE A 328 45.17 12.51 9.03
N GLY A 329 45.75 12.30 7.85
CA GLY A 329 46.79 11.29 7.67
C GLY A 329 46.29 9.90 8.02
N THR A 330 46.95 9.24 8.97
CA THR A 330 46.56 7.91 9.47
C THR A 330 45.56 7.96 10.62
N ASN A 331 45.26 9.15 11.16
CA ASN A 331 44.28 9.31 12.22
C ASN A 331 42.88 9.28 11.60
N ALA A 332 42.16 8.19 11.84
CA ALA A 332 40.80 8.02 11.34
C ALA A 332 39.85 9.00 12.02
N GLY A 333 39.08 9.71 11.20
CA GLY A 333 37.90 10.42 11.65
C GLY A 333 36.73 9.47 11.91
N HIS A 334 35.60 10.05 12.29
CA HIS A 334 34.35 9.36 12.61
C HIS A 334 33.17 10.11 12.02
N SER A 335 32.19 9.41 11.46
CA SER A 335 30.92 10.00 11.03
C SER A 335 29.75 9.11 11.42
N ASP A 336 28.80 9.64 12.20
CA ASP A 336 27.56 8.94 12.52
C ASP A 336 26.71 8.67 11.26
N PHE A 337 27.05 9.30 10.13
CA PHE A 337 26.40 9.09 8.85
C PHE A 337 26.86 7.81 8.12
N ASP A 338 27.93 7.16 8.59
CA ASP A 338 28.50 5.97 7.93
C ASP A 338 27.54 4.77 7.85
N ASP A 339 26.57 4.70 8.76
CA ASP A 339 25.60 3.60 8.84
C ASP A 339 24.19 3.95 8.32
N VAL A 340 24.01 5.14 7.73
CA VAL A 340 22.69 5.61 7.24
C VAL A 340 22.71 6.01 5.77
N MET A 341 21.60 5.77 5.07
CA MET A 341 21.45 6.15 3.67
C MET A 341 21.19 7.66 3.54
N PRO A 342 21.64 8.30 2.45
CA PRO A 342 22.39 7.70 1.34
C PRO A 342 23.91 7.55 1.58
N TRP A 343 24.49 8.16 2.62
CA TRP A 343 25.94 8.20 2.87
C TRP A 343 26.61 6.83 2.98
N LYS A 344 25.96 5.87 3.66
CA LYS A 344 26.42 4.48 3.77
C LYS A 344 26.67 3.83 2.40
N GLY A 345 25.85 4.16 1.40
CA GLY A 345 25.98 3.59 0.06
C GLY A 345 26.96 4.35 -0.84
N MET A 346 27.61 5.40 -0.34
CA MET A 346 28.65 6.12 -1.07
C MET A 346 29.98 5.36 -1.02
N VAL A 347 30.25 4.58 -2.06
CA VAL A 347 31.43 3.70 -2.14
C VAL A 347 32.13 3.84 -3.48
N ARG A 348 33.46 3.66 -3.49
CA ARG A 348 34.23 3.55 -4.73
C ARG A 348 33.99 2.18 -5.38
N GLU A 349 33.65 2.20 -6.65
CA GLU A 349 33.52 1.02 -7.52
C GLU A 349 34.40 1.20 -8.75
N THR A 350 35.07 0.11 -9.17
CA THR A 350 35.75 0.09 -10.47
C THR A 350 34.79 -0.51 -11.49
N LEU A 351 34.34 0.31 -12.44
CA LEU A 351 33.44 -0.13 -13.49
C LEU A 351 34.17 -1.02 -14.51
N SER A 352 33.42 -1.74 -15.35
CA SER A 352 33.97 -2.57 -16.44
C SER A 352 34.83 -1.80 -17.44
N THR A 353 34.68 -0.47 -17.49
CA THR A 353 35.53 0.42 -18.26
C THR A 353 36.89 0.69 -17.60
N ASN A 354 37.18 0.15 -16.42
CA ASN A 354 38.34 0.48 -15.56
C ASN A 354 38.33 1.94 -15.05
N ASP A 355 37.17 2.58 -15.05
CA ASP A 355 36.98 3.87 -14.38
C ASP A 355 36.63 3.62 -12.91
N VAL A 356 37.35 4.27 -11.99
CA VAL A 356 37.05 4.26 -10.56
C VAL A 356 36.08 5.39 -10.27
N MET A 357 34.86 5.04 -9.89
CA MET A 357 33.76 5.97 -9.66
C MET A 357 33.26 5.83 -8.23
N VAL A 358 32.67 6.88 -7.67
CA VAL A 358 31.91 6.84 -6.43
C VAL A 358 30.44 6.70 -6.78
N LYS A 359 29.83 5.61 -6.33
CA LYS A 359 28.38 5.42 -6.39
C LYS A 359 27.73 6.39 -5.41
N ILE A 360 26.69 7.10 -5.84
CA ILE A 360 25.85 7.92 -4.98
C ILE A 360 24.43 7.33 -5.06
N PRO A 361 23.90 6.75 -3.97
CA PRO A 361 22.55 6.22 -3.96
C PRO A 361 21.50 7.32 -4.12
N LYS A 362 20.38 6.99 -4.76
CA LYS A 362 19.21 7.85 -4.86
C LYS A 362 18.76 8.30 -3.47
N PHE A 363 18.43 9.59 -3.37
CA PHE A 363 17.81 10.17 -2.19
C PHE A 363 16.76 11.21 -2.58
N TYR A 364 15.89 11.50 -1.63
CA TYR A 364 14.85 12.51 -1.76
C TYR A 364 15.27 13.73 -0.95
N TYR A 365 14.96 14.92 -1.44
CA TYR A 365 15.38 16.16 -0.80
C TYR A 365 14.25 17.18 -0.76
N ARG A 366 14.40 18.13 0.17
CA ARG A 366 13.75 19.43 0.08
C ARG A 366 14.71 20.50 0.59
N ARG A 367 14.66 21.67 -0.06
CA ARG A 367 15.38 22.87 0.36
C ARG A 367 14.42 24.04 0.28
N TYR A 368 14.28 24.80 1.36
CA TYR A 368 13.31 25.89 1.45
C TYR A 368 13.75 26.95 2.47
N ARG A 369 13.05 28.09 2.49
CA ARG A 369 13.25 29.16 3.47
C ARG A 369 11.96 29.49 4.21
N GLU A 370 12.05 29.69 5.51
CA GLU A 370 11.00 30.24 6.38
C GLU A 370 11.52 31.55 6.98
N GLY A 371 11.08 32.69 6.42
CA GLY A 371 11.68 33.98 6.75
C GLY A 371 13.15 34.02 6.35
N THR A 372 14.05 34.13 7.32
CA THR A 372 15.51 34.11 7.09
C THR A 372 16.15 32.76 7.35
N VAL A 373 15.39 31.76 7.79
CA VAL A 373 15.93 30.44 8.09
C VAL A 373 15.88 29.57 6.83
N GLU A 374 17.02 29.11 6.37
CA GLU A 374 17.15 28.13 5.29
C GLU A 374 17.22 26.72 5.86
N HIS A 375 16.51 25.79 5.22
CA HIS A 375 16.46 24.38 5.59
C HIS A 375 16.92 23.51 4.41
N ILE A 376 17.71 22.49 4.70
CA ILE A 376 18.05 21.40 3.76
C ILE A 376 17.76 20.09 4.47
N GLN A 377 16.95 19.23 3.87
CA GLN A 377 16.60 17.92 4.40
C GLN A 377 16.75 16.84 3.33
N ILE A 378 17.29 15.69 3.73
CA ILE A 378 17.50 14.51 2.92
C ILE A 378 16.72 13.36 3.54
N ALA A 379 15.93 12.66 2.73
CA ALA A 379 15.21 11.45 3.10
C ALA A 379 15.74 10.25 2.31
N ASP A 380 15.84 9.11 3.00
CA ASP A 380 16.31 7.85 2.40
C ASP A 380 15.24 7.12 1.55
N LYS A 381 13.98 7.56 1.65
CA LYS A 381 12.80 6.94 1.02
C LYS A 381 11.80 7.99 0.51
N PRO A 382 10.90 7.63 -0.42
CA PRO A 382 9.83 8.51 -0.86
C PRO A 382 9.06 9.09 0.33
N THR A 383 8.96 10.41 0.39
CA THR A 383 8.39 11.13 1.54
C THR A 383 7.53 12.28 1.04
N ALA A 384 6.36 12.45 1.63
CA ALA A 384 5.47 13.55 1.28
C ALA A 384 6.17 14.91 1.47
N GLY A 385 6.12 15.76 0.45
CA GLY A 385 6.79 17.07 0.44
C GLY A 385 8.28 17.05 0.10
N PHE A 386 8.85 15.88 -0.23
CA PHE A 386 10.20 15.74 -0.76
C PHE A 386 10.15 15.40 -2.25
N SER A 387 11.16 15.85 -3.00
CA SER A 387 11.34 15.50 -4.42
C SER A 387 12.55 14.57 -4.59
N VAL A 388 12.53 13.71 -5.60
CA VAL A 388 13.76 13.00 -6.02
C VAL A 388 14.80 14.05 -6.41
N HIS A 389 16.04 13.92 -5.92
CA HIS A 389 17.10 14.86 -6.31
C HIS A 389 17.38 14.78 -7.82
N PRO A 390 17.54 15.90 -8.56
CA PRO A 390 17.65 15.88 -10.03
C PRO A 390 18.80 15.03 -10.60
N LEU A 391 19.83 14.74 -9.79
CA LEU A 391 20.91 13.78 -10.14
C LEU A 391 20.36 12.38 -10.49
N PHE A 392 19.20 12.02 -9.96
CA PHE A 392 18.58 10.71 -10.15
C PHE A 392 17.37 10.78 -11.07
N ASN A 393 17.14 11.90 -11.76
CA ASN A 393 16.02 12.08 -12.67
C ASN A 393 16.41 12.99 -13.83
N HIS A 394 17.22 12.46 -14.74
CA HIS A 394 17.63 13.17 -15.95
C HIS A 394 16.64 12.94 -17.08
N ALA A 395 16.03 14.02 -17.57
CA ALA A 395 15.04 13.98 -18.65
C ALA A 395 13.82 13.07 -18.37
N GLY A 396 13.41 12.91 -17.10
CA GLY A 396 12.28 12.05 -16.71
C GLY A 396 12.65 10.58 -16.51
N ARG A 397 13.93 10.21 -16.65
CA ARG A 397 14.42 8.85 -16.39
C ARG A 397 14.98 8.78 -14.98
N GLU A 398 14.22 8.15 -14.10
CA GLU A 398 14.67 7.92 -12.72
C GLU A 398 15.71 6.79 -12.66
N CYS A 399 16.75 6.93 -11.83
CA CYS A 399 17.72 5.88 -11.55
C CYS A 399 17.93 5.71 -10.04
N ASP A 400 18.29 4.50 -9.59
CA ASP A 400 18.49 4.23 -8.16
C ASP A 400 19.85 4.71 -7.62
N HIS A 401 20.75 5.10 -8.51
CA HIS A 401 22.06 5.64 -8.18
C HIS A 401 22.71 6.31 -9.39
N ALA A 402 23.67 7.19 -9.12
CA ALA A 402 24.56 7.78 -10.12
C ALA A 402 26.02 7.57 -9.72
N TYR A 403 26.94 7.70 -10.67
CA TYR A 403 28.37 7.52 -10.45
C TYR A 403 29.13 8.79 -10.76
N VAL A 404 29.82 9.36 -9.78
CA VAL A 404 30.71 10.51 -9.96
C VAL A 404 32.15 10.02 -9.94
N GLY A 405 33.00 10.50 -10.84
CA GLY A 405 34.41 10.08 -10.89
C GLY A 405 35.08 10.20 -9.53
N ALA A 406 35.71 9.13 -9.04
CA ALA A 406 36.42 9.17 -7.76
C ALA A 406 37.61 10.14 -7.83
N TYR A 407 38.16 10.31 -9.03
CA TYR A 407 39.23 11.24 -9.35
C TYR A 407 38.80 12.20 -10.46
N LYS A 408 39.45 13.36 -10.53
CA LYS A 408 39.38 14.24 -11.70
C LYS A 408 39.76 13.47 -12.96
N THR A 409 39.14 13.85 -14.08
CA THR A 409 39.35 13.21 -15.39
C THR A 409 40.81 13.32 -15.79
N SER A 410 41.41 12.19 -16.13
CA SER A 410 42.78 12.08 -16.62
C SER A 410 42.82 11.79 -18.13
N SER A 411 44.02 11.67 -18.69
CA SER A 411 44.24 11.30 -20.09
C SER A 411 43.41 10.06 -20.50
N ASN A 412 43.02 9.97 -21.77
CA ASN A 412 42.09 8.96 -22.30
C ASN A 412 40.68 9.02 -21.69
N ASN A 413 40.33 10.15 -21.08
CA ASN A 413 39.03 10.42 -20.51
C ASN A 413 38.63 9.37 -19.45
N LYS A 414 39.51 9.21 -18.46
CA LYS A 414 39.41 8.19 -17.41
C LYS A 414 39.42 8.78 -16.01
N SER A 415 38.63 8.21 -15.11
CA SER A 415 38.80 8.41 -13.68
C SER A 415 39.66 7.29 -13.11
N VAL A 416 40.94 7.54 -12.88
CA VAL A 416 41.91 6.55 -12.39
C VAL A 416 42.89 7.16 -11.41
N SER A 417 43.47 6.32 -10.56
CA SER A 417 44.50 6.71 -9.60
C SER A 417 45.87 6.84 -10.25
N GLY A 418 46.72 7.69 -9.70
CA GLY A 418 48.11 7.84 -10.09
C GLY A 418 48.30 8.54 -11.43
N ALA A 419 47.30 9.28 -11.94
CA ALA A 419 47.36 9.96 -13.23
C ALA A 419 47.35 11.48 -13.06
N SER A 420 47.91 12.22 -14.02
CA SER A 420 47.78 13.67 -14.03
C SER A 420 46.36 14.07 -14.47
N PRO A 421 45.71 15.05 -13.82
CA PRO A 421 44.45 15.60 -14.31
C PRO A 421 44.60 16.11 -15.74
N GLN A 422 43.64 15.77 -16.59
CA GLN A 422 43.55 16.33 -17.93
C GLN A 422 43.09 17.78 -17.80
N ALA A 423 43.83 18.69 -18.44
CA ALA A 423 43.50 20.10 -18.52
C ALA A 423 43.66 20.62 -19.96
N SER A 424 43.65 21.95 -20.13
CA SER A 424 43.87 22.62 -21.42
C SER A 424 42.87 22.24 -22.51
N GLN A 425 41.62 22.02 -22.13
CA GLN A 425 40.51 21.77 -23.06
C GLN A 425 39.30 22.64 -22.70
N THR A 426 38.47 22.93 -23.70
CA THR A 426 37.20 23.64 -23.53
C THR A 426 36.15 22.73 -22.89
N ARG A 427 35.11 23.30 -22.25
CA ARG A 427 33.97 22.53 -21.72
C ARG A 427 33.34 21.64 -22.79
N ALA A 428 33.15 22.17 -24.00
CA ALA A 428 32.61 21.43 -25.14
C ALA A 428 33.44 20.18 -25.50
N THR A 429 34.77 20.27 -25.39
CA THR A 429 35.67 19.14 -25.68
C THR A 429 35.57 18.07 -24.60
N PHE A 430 35.59 18.47 -23.32
CA PHE A 430 35.38 17.53 -22.21
C PHE A 430 34.01 16.84 -22.30
N ARG A 431 32.94 17.59 -22.57
CA ARG A 431 31.59 17.05 -22.79
C ARG A 431 31.57 16.01 -23.91
N SER A 432 32.18 16.33 -25.06
CA SER A 432 32.24 15.42 -26.21
C SER A 432 33.02 14.15 -25.89
N ASN A 433 34.16 14.27 -25.21
CA ASN A 433 34.97 13.14 -24.78
C ASN A 433 34.20 12.22 -23.83
N ALA A 434 33.50 12.79 -22.84
CA ALA A 434 32.67 12.03 -21.91
C ALA A 434 31.55 11.28 -22.62
N LYS A 435 30.79 11.96 -23.51
CA LYS A 435 29.73 11.32 -24.31
C LYS A 435 30.26 10.20 -25.21
N ALA A 436 31.49 10.32 -25.73
CA ALA A 436 32.11 9.29 -26.55
C ALA A 436 32.39 7.96 -25.81
N LYS A 437 32.33 7.94 -24.47
CA LYS A 437 32.43 6.70 -23.69
C LYS A 437 31.20 5.81 -23.81
N GLY A 438 30.04 6.36 -24.17
CA GLY A 438 28.80 5.62 -24.39
C GLY A 438 27.59 6.22 -23.68
N ALA A 439 26.45 5.53 -23.79
CA ALA A 439 25.21 5.94 -23.14
C ALA A 439 25.40 6.08 -21.62
N GLY A 440 24.76 7.09 -21.02
CA GLY A 440 24.86 7.40 -19.59
C GLY A 440 26.10 8.18 -19.18
N TRP A 441 27.16 8.24 -20.01
CA TRP A 441 28.37 8.99 -19.70
C TRP A 441 28.24 10.47 -20.07
N SER A 442 28.63 11.33 -19.15
CA SER A 442 28.67 12.78 -19.32
C SER A 442 29.80 13.41 -18.52
N LEU A 443 29.98 14.72 -18.73
CA LEU A 443 30.70 15.55 -17.79
C LEU A 443 29.91 15.65 -16.48
N ILE A 444 30.57 15.92 -15.35
CA ILE A 444 29.87 16.33 -14.14
C ILE A 444 28.98 17.55 -14.43
N ASP A 445 27.77 17.52 -13.89
CA ASP A 445 26.75 18.52 -14.11
C ASP A 445 26.34 19.20 -12.80
N ILE A 446 25.54 20.26 -12.91
CA ILE A 446 25.08 21.04 -11.76
C ILE A 446 24.25 20.22 -10.77
N ALA A 447 23.57 19.16 -11.23
CA ALA A 447 22.81 18.27 -10.36
C ALA A 447 23.73 17.36 -9.53
N ALA A 448 24.81 16.85 -10.10
CA ALA A 448 25.82 16.11 -9.35
C ALA A 448 26.52 17.02 -8.34
N VAL A 449 26.87 18.25 -8.74
CA VAL A 449 27.48 19.24 -7.82
C VAL A 449 26.56 19.54 -6.65
N SER A 450 25.29 19.85 -6.89
CA SER A 450 24.35 20.17 -5.80
C SER A 450 24.04 19.00 -4.89
N ALA A 451 24.01 17.77 -5.42
CA ALA A 451 23.85 16.56 -4.60
C ALA A 451 25.01 16.43 -3.62
N ILE A 452 26.25 16.58 -4.10
CA ILE A 452 27.45 16.51 -3.28
C ILE A 452 27.47 17.64 -2.24
N GLN A 453 27.09 18.86 -2.64
CA GLN A 453 26.94 20.00 -1.72
C GLN A 453 25.97 19.69 -0.58
N MET A 454 24.76 19.20 -0.89
CA MET A 454 23.77 18.84 0.14
C MET A 454 24.26 17.73 1.07
N LEU A 455 24.84 16.67 0.51
CA LEU A 455 25.33 15.53 1.29
C LEU A 455 26.46 15.94 2.25
N MET A 456 27.43 16.74 1.78
CA MET A 456 28.50 17.27 2.62
C MET A 456 27.96 18.23 3.68
N LEU A 457 27.04 19.13 3.32
CA LEU A 457 26.48 20.09 4.25
C LEU A 457 25.67 19.41 5.36
N VAL A 458 24.81 18.45 5.01
CA VAL A 458 24.03 17.72 6.02
C VAL A 458 24.95 16.85 6.86
N GLU A 459 26.02 16.28 6.30
CA GLU A 459 26.97 15.47 7.07
C GLU A 459 27.83 16.30 8.02
N PHE A 460 28.38 17.44 7.61
CA PHE A 460 29.33 18.23 8.42
C PHE A 460 28.71 19.45 9.11
N ALA A 461 27.49 19.83 8.74
CA ALA A 461 26.75 20.99 9.25
C ALA A 461 27.59 22.29 9.25
N ASN A 462 28.39 22.51 8.20
CA ASN A 462 29.26 23.67 8.10
C ASN A 462 29.57 24.00 6.64
N ASN A 463 29.43 25.27 6.24
CA ASN A 463 29.85 25.71 4.91
C ASN A 463 31.37 25.75 4.75
N ASN A 464 32.11 25.96 5.84
CA ASN A 464 33.57 25.99 5.82
C ASN A 464 34.17 24.58 5.73
N VAL A 465 33.95 23.91 4.60
CA VAL A 465 34.44 22.54 4.37
C VAL A 465 35.96 22.44 4.41
N GLN A 466 36.65 23.52 4.04
CA GLN A 466 38.10 23.60 4.13
C GLN A 466 38.59 23.47 5.59
N SER A 467 37.83 24.01 6.55
CA SER A 467 38.14 23.89 7.97
C SER A 467 37.77 22.53 8.57
N VAL A 468 36.68 21.90 8.13
CA VAL A 468 36.17 20.66 8.76
C VAL A 468 36.64 19.36 8.08
N ILE A 469 37.04 19.43 6.80
CA ILE A 469 37.56 18.28 6.04
C ILE A 469 39.04 18.47 5.69
N GLY A 470 39.42 19.66 5.25
CA GLY A 470 40.79 20.02 4.87
C GLY A 470 40.81 21.02 3.71
N ARG A 471 41.87 21.83 3.61
CA ARG A 471 41.94 22.90 2.60
C ARG A 471 41.95 22.38 1.17
N GLY A 472 42.45 21.15 0.98
CA GLY A 472 42.72 20.57 -0.33
C GLY A 472 44.01 21.12 -0.92
N TYR A 473 44.37 20.66 -2.11
CA TYR A 473 45.62 21.07 -2.74
C TYR A 473 45.41 22.43 -3.38
N CYS A 474 45.53 23.53 -2.62
CA CYS A 474 45.17 24.88 -3.09
C CYS A 474 46.10 26.03 -2.64
N ASP A 475 47.01 25.84 -1.67
CA ASP A 475 47.74 26.97 -1.07
C ASP A 475 49.04 27.31 -1.82
N GLY A 476 48.96 28.03 -2.93
CA GLY A 476 50.14 28.54 -3.65
C GLY A 476 51.10 27.44 -4.14
N ASN A 477 50.58 26.36 -4.70
CA ASN A 477 51.38 25.30 -5.32
C ASN A 477 51.80 25.69 -6.75
N SER A 478 52.69 24.91 -7.38
CA SER A 478 53.29 25.25 -8.68
C SER A 478 52.72 24.49 -9.88
N GLY A 479 51.80 23.54 -9.66
CA GLY A 479 51.19 22.74 -10.73
C GLY A 479 50.24 21.69 -10.18
N SER A 480 49.55 20.97 -11.06
CA SER A 480 48.56 19.96 -10.67
C SER A 480 49.17 18.80 -9.88
N LEU A 481 48.45 18.33 -8.86
CA LEU A 481 48.75 17.09 -8.14
C LEU A 481 48.19 15.89 -8.90
N ARG A 482 48.94 14.77 -8.93
CA ARG A 482 48.45 13.51 -9.50
C ARG A 482 47.31 12.94 -8.65
N THR A 483 46.31 12.37 -9.31
CA THR A 483 45.18 11.71 -8.66
C THR A 483 45.64 10.50 -7.83
N GLY A 484 44.84 10.05 -6.88
CA GLY A 484 45.17 8.96 -5.96
C GLY A 484 45.90 9.38 -4.69
N SER A 485 46.15 10.67 -4.49
CA SER A 485 46.91 11.16 -3.34
C SER A 485 46.20 10.89 -2.01
N CYS A 486 44.88 10.72 -2.03
CA CYS A 486 44.06 10.50 -0.84
C CYS A 486 43.65 9.02 -0.65
N ASN A 487 44.18 8.08 -1.44
CA ASN A 487 43.79 6.67 -1.37
C ASN A 487 44.06 6.01 -0.01
N SER A 488 45.04 6.52 0.73
CA SER A 488 45.39 6.00 2.06
C SER A 488 44.62 6.68 3.19
N VAL A 489 43.73 7.64 2.90
CA VAL A 489 42.95 8.35 3.92
C VAL A 489 41.88 7.40 4.48
N PRO A 490 41.85 7.15 5.81
CA PRO A 490 40.84 6.30 6.43
C PRO A 490 39.43 6.79 6.09
N ASN A 491 38.53 5.84 5.81
CA ASN A 491 37.13 6.06 5.41
C ASN A 491 36.95 6.92 4.14
N LEU A 492 38.05 7.28 3.46
CA LEU A 492 38.06 8.16 2.29
C LEU A 492 37.31 9.49 2.50
N THR A 493 37.38 10.04 3.71
CA THR A 493 36.89 11.38 4.05
C THR A 493 37.94 12.11 4.89
N GLY A 494 38.50 13.21 4.36
CA GLY A 494 39.55 14.00 4.99
C GLY A 494 40.75 14.23 4.08
N ARG A 495 41.96 14.29 4.66
CA ARG A 495 43.20 14.60 3.93
C ARG A 495 44.35 13.67 4.33
N PRO A 496 45.34 13.43 3.44
CA PRO A 496 46.49 12.62 3.77
C PRO A 496 47.46 13.36 4.70
N SER A 497 48.48 12.66 5.17
CA SER A 497 49.49 13.24 6.06
C SER A 497 50.30 14.30 5.33
N GLY A 498 50.63 15.40 6.01
CA GLY A 498 51.41 16.50 5.46
C GLY A 498 50.82 17.85 5.82
N THR A 499 51.36 18.90 5.21
CA THR A 499 50.88 20.27 5.39
C THR A 499 49.50 20.43 4.74
N ASP A 500 48.54 20.97 5.49
CA ASP A 500 47.22 21.32 4.96
C ASP A 500 47.40 22.39 3.86
N GLY A 501 46.57 22.35 2.80
CA GLY A 501 46.76 23.21 1.63
C GLY A 501 47.82 22.72 0.62
N LYS A 502 48.68 21.78 1.03
CA LYS A 502 49.73 21.15 0.21
C LYS A 502 49.45 19.68 -0.11
N THR A 503 48.30 19.18 0.33
CA THR A 503 47.84 17.81 0.15
C THR A 503 46.44 17.81 -0.45
N GLY A 504 46.07 16.75 -1.18
CA GLY A 504 44.70 16.61 -1.69
C GLY A 504 43.67 16.46 -0.57
N VAL A 505 42.40 16.42 -0.94
CA VAL A 505 41.29 16.17 -0.02
C VAL A 505 40.35 15.14 -0.62
N VAL A 506 39.63 14.40 0.21
CA VAL A 506 38.67 13.40 -0.24
C VAL A 506 37.42 13.47 0.63
N TYR A 507 36.26 13.26 0.01
CA TYR A 507 34.99 13.12 0.72
C TYR A 507 34.24 11.92 0.18
N ARG A 508 33.94 10.93 1.03
CA ARG A 508 33.20 9.72 0.64
C ARG A 508 33.77 9.07 -0.63
N GLY A 509 35.10 9.11 -0.79
CA GLY A 509 35.80 8.60 -1.98
C GLY A 509 35.95 9.58 -3.15
N ILE A 510 35.30 10.73 -3.15
CA ILE A 510 35.44 11.78 -4.19
C ILE A 510 36.67 12.62 -3.86
N GLU A 511 37.76 12.40 -4.58
CA GLU A 511 39.04 13.10 -4.37
C GLU A 511 39.08 14.43 -5.12
N ASP A 512 39.62 15.46 -4.47
CA ASP A 512 39.84 16.82 -4.97
C ASP A 512 38.58 17.44 -5.58
N PHE A 513 37.43 17.33 -4.89
CA PHE A 513 36.21 18.04 -5.33
C PHE A 513 36.39 19.56 -5.32
N TRP A 514 37.32 20.05 -4.48
CA TRP A 514 37.88 21.39 -4.57
C TRP A 514 39.42 21.35 -4.59
N GLY A 515 40.03 22.44 -5.05
CA GLY A 515 41.47 22.55 -5.26
C GLY A 515 41.99 21.74 -6.45
N ASN A 516 43.31 21.65 -6.54
CA ASN A 516 44.07 21.04 -7.63
C ASN A 516 43.82 21.73 -8.98
N VAL A 517 42.78 21.36 -9.73
CA VAL A 517 42.39 22.05 -10.96
C VAL A 517 40.90 22.35 -10.93
N TRP A 518 40.48 23.45 -11.57
CA TRP A 518 39.07 23.75 -11.75
C TRP A 518 38.34 22.62 -12.46
N GLU A 519 37.06 22.45 -12.18
CA GLU A 519 36.20 21.52 -12.90
C GLU A 519 35.21 22.28 -13.78
N TRP A 520 35.27 22.05 -15.10
CA TRP A 520 34.16 22.40 -15.97
C TRP A 520 32.91 21.64 -15.56
N VAL A 521 31.80 22.35 -15.38
CA VAL A 521 30.52 21.77 -15.00
C VAL A 521 29.48 22.05 -16.08
N ASP A 522 28.73 21.02 -16.45
CA ASP A 522 27.64 21.08 -17.42
C ASP A 522 26.28 21.41 -16.77
N GLY A 523 25.26 21.65 -17.58
CA GLY A 523 23.89 21.91 -17.08
C GLY A 523 23.66 23.32 -16.51
N VAL A 524 24.65 24.22 -16.60
CA VAL A 524 24.50 25.63 -16.23
C VAL A 524 25.20 26.57 -17.22
N ASN A 525 24.49 27.63 -17.60
CA ASN A 525 25.01 28.77 -18.38
C ASN A 525 24.76 30.07 -17.63
N TRP A 526 25.64 31.05 -17.86
CA TRP A 526 25.50 32.40 -17.33
C TRP A 526 25.48 33.42 -18.45
N ASN A 527 24.61 34.43 -18.34
CA ASN A 527 24.64 35.60 -19.21
C ASN A 527 24.25 36.86 -18.43
N ASP A 528 25.16 37.82 -18.34
CA ASP A 528 24.91 39.15 -17.74
C ASP A 528 24.17 39.10 -16.39
N GLY A 529 24.66 38.30 -15.44
CA GLY A 529 24.04 38.19 -14.11
C GLY A 529 23.00 37.08 -13.98
N THR A 530 22.58 36.47 -15.08
CA THR A 530 21.46 35.54 -15.12
C THR A 530 21.93 34.10 -15.28
N TYR A 531 21.46 33.21 -14.41
CA TYR A 531 21.70 31.77 -14.48
C TYR A 531 20.63 31.06 -15.29
N TYR A 532 21.05 30.13 -16.15
CA TYR A 532 20.21 29.22 -16.92
C TYR A 532 20.59 27.79 -16.59
N ILE A 533 19.64 26.97 -16.15
CA ILE A 533 19.85 25.61 -15.65
C ILE A 533 19.17 24.57 -16.54
N CYS A 534 19.85 23.46 -16.78
CA CYS A 534 19.31 22.29 -17.46
C CYS A 534 19.67 21.03 -16.68
N ASN A 535 18.69 20.18 -16.40
CA ASN A 535 18.89 18.85 -15.81
C ASN A 535 18.67 17.72 -16.85
N ASP A 536 18.66 18.07 -18.14
CA ASP A 536 18.51 17.13 -19.27
C ASP A 536 19.83 17.08 -20.07
N PRO A 537 20.66 16.03 -19.91
CA PRO A 537 21.98 15.95 -20.53
C PRO A 537 21.95 15.91 -22.07
N SER A 538 20.80 15.54 -22.64
CA SER A 538 20.60 15.56 -24.10
C SER A 538 20.55 16.98 -24.66
N LYS A 539 20.20 17.97 -23.82
CA LYS A 539 20.08 19.39 -24.19
C LYS A 539 21.30 20.23 -23.81
N TYR A 540 22.31 19.64 -23.18
CA TYR A 540 23.49 20.40 -22.74
C TYR A 540 24.24 21.05 -23.89
N ALA A 541 24.32 22.37 -23.83
CA ALA A 541 24.96 23.23 -24.80
C ALA A 541 25.51 24.50 -24.13
N ASP A 542 26.57 25.07 -24.72
CA ASP A 542 27.16 26.32 -24.26
C ASP A 542 26.39 27.53 -24.81
N ASP A 543 26.52 28.68 -24.15
CA ASP A 543 26.10 30.00 -24.64
C ASP A 543 24.64 30.08 -25.11
N THR A 544 23.73 29.36 -24.43
CA THR A 544 22.32 29.31 -24.78
C THR A 544 21.40 29.28 -23.56
N ALA A 545 20.19 29.84 -23.75
CA ALA A 545 19.05 29.67 -22.87
C ALA A 545 18.02 28.66 -23.42
N THR A 546 18.16 28.22 -24.68
CA THR A 546 17.20 27.32 -25.31
C THR A 546 17.24 25.95 -24.65
N GLY A 547 16.13 25.50 -24.08
CA GLY A 547 16.05 24.23 -23.34
C GLY A 547 16.57 24.31 -21.90
N TYR A 548 16.89 25.52 -21.42
CA TYR A 548 17.31 25.81 -20.06
C TYR A 548 16.27 26.67 -19.33
N THR A 549 16.16 26.50 -18.02
CA THR A 549 15.28 27.25 -17.13
C THR A 549 16.07 28.37 -16.47
N GLN A 550 15.60 29.60 -16.58
CA GLN A 550 16.18 30.73 -15.86
C GLN A 550 15.88 30.60 -14.36
N LEU A 551 16.89 30.82 -13.50
CA LEU A 551 16.68 30.89 -12.05
C LEU A 551 15.97 32.20 -11.64
N SER A 552 15.24 32.15 -10.52
CA SER A 552 14.55 33.34 -9.98
C SER A 552 15.50 34.39 -9.39
N PHE A 553 16.71 34.00 -9.01
CA PHE A 553 17.76 34.89 -8.51
C PHE A 553 18.85 35.14 -9.55
N LYS A 554 19.63 36.21 -9.32
CA LYS A 554 20.71 36.68 -10.18
C LYS A 554 21.98 36.87 -9.37
N GLY A 555 23.12 36.88 -10.05
CA GLY A 555 24.38 37.36 -9.49
C GLY A 555 24.80 38.71 -10.08
N ALA A 556 25.88 39.28 -9.56
CA ALA A 556 26.50 40.48 -10.12
C ALA A 556 27.50 40.11 -11.23
N THR A 557 27.85 41.06 -12.11
CA THR A 557 28.74 40.84 -13.27
C THR A 557 30.19 41.31 -13.05
N ASN A 558 30.55 41.63 -11.81
CA ASN A 558 31.82 42.25 -11.45
C ASN A 558 32.52 41.59 -10.25
N TRP A 559 32.18 40.34 -9.92
CA TRP A 559 32.88 39.62 -8.85
C TRP A 559 34.29 39.25 -9.31
N GLY A 560 35.26 39.44 -8.42
CA GLY A 560 36.65 39.06 -8.63
C GLY A 560 37.26 38.62 -7.31
N SER A 561 37.44 37.31 -7.12
CA SER A 561 37.84 36.71 -5.83
C SER A 561 36.99 37.23 -4.68
N SER A 562 35.67 37.30 -4.89
CA SER A 562 34.74 37.88 -3.92
C SER A 562 34.14 36.78 -3.06
N TYR A 563 34.37 36.82 -1.74
CA TYR A 563 33.81 35.86 -0.81
C TYR A 563 32.28 35.89 -0.83
N ILE A 564 31.69 34.71 -1.00
CA ILE A 564 30.25 34.51 -1.16
C ILE A 564 29.56 34.73 0.18
N THR A 565 28.57 35.61 0.19
CA THR A 565 27.76 35.92 1.37
C THR A 565 26.40 35.23 1.32
N GLU A 566 25.88 34.96 0.11
CA GLU A 566 24.61 34.29 -0.07
C GLU A 566 24.59 33.42 -1.33
N GLU A 567 24.09 32.20 -1.17
CA GLU A 567 23.69 31.31 -2.25
C GLU A 567 22.21 31.50 -2.50
N GLY A 568 21.80 31.60 -3.76
CA GLY A 568 20.40 31.80 -4.10
C GLY A 568 19.53 30.58 -3.81
N LEU A 569 18.23 30.83 -3.68
CA LEU A 569 17.20 29.79 -3.64
C LEU A 569 16.21 30.03 -4.77
N ASP A 570 16.20 29.14 -5.76
CA ASP A 570 15.23 29.20 -6.83
C ASP A 570 13.82 28.96 -6.29
N THR A 571 12.89 29.82 -6.68
CA THR A 571 11.46 29.67 -6.35
C THR A 571 10.71 28.86 -7.43
N GLY A 572 11.42 28.47 -8.49
CA GLY A 572 10.94 27.61 -9.56
C GLY A 572 11.26 26.13 -9.33
N ALA A 573 11.63 25.44 -10.42
CA ALA A 573 11.82 24.00 -10.45
C ALA A 573 13.23 23.53 -10.05
N ASN A 574 14.15 24.44 -9.71
CA ASN A 574 15.55 24.11 -9.41
C ASN A 574 16.00 24.51 -7.98
N PRO A 575 15.23 24.23 -6.91
CA PRO A 575 15.63 24.59 -5.55
C PRO A 575 16.90 23.84 -5.08
N HIS A 576 17.33 22.78 -5.78
CA HIS A 576 18.60 22.09 -5.52
C HIS A 576 19.83 22.96 -5.79
N VAL A 577 19.75 23.89 -6.73
CA VAL A 577 20.93 24.64 -7.19
C VAL A 577 21.41 25.60 -6.11
N MET A 578 22.67 25.44 -5.71
CA MET A 578 23.40 26.37 -4.85
C MET A 578 24.42 27.08 -5.72
N LEU A 579 24.02 28.27 -6.22
CA LEU A 579 24.93 29.21 -6.87
C LEU A 579 24.81 30.59 -6.22
N SER A 580 25.90 31.36 -6.28
CA SER A 580 26.02 32.62 -5.58
C SER A 580 25.03 33.68 -6.10
N SER A 581 24.32 34.32 -5.17
CA SER A 581 23.45 35.48 -5.44
C SER A 581 24.04 36.78 -4.90
N ALA A 582 24.91 36.71 -3.89
CA ALA A 582 25.62 37.86 -3.34
C ALA A 582 27.03 37.49 -2.85
N ALA A 583 27.96 38.42 -3.00
CA ALA A 583 29.35 38.27 -2.55
C ALA A 583 30.01 39.64 -2.29
N GLY A 584 31.12 39.63 -1.54
CA GLY A 584 32.02 40.78 -1.40
C GLY A 584 32.36 41.18 0.05
N SER A 585 31.50 40.86 1.03
CA SER A 585 31.73 41.19 2.45
C SER A 585 31.98 39.98 3.35
N GLY A 586 32.16 38.79 2.77
CA GLY A 586 32.50 37.57 3.48
C GLY A 586 34.02 37.40 3.70
N SER A 587 34.40 36.23 4.18
CA SER A 587 35.79 35.81 4.43
C SER A 587 35.90 34.28 4.40
N GLU A 588 37.11 33.75 4.51
CA GLU A 588 37.42 32.32 4.64
C GLU A 588 36.84 31.63 5.89
N SER A 589 36.17 32.40 6.76
CA SER A 589 35.56 31.93 8.00
C SER A 589 34.13 32.41 8.21
N THR A 590 33.55 33.13 7.23
CA THR A 590 32.17 33.63 7.33
C THR A 590 31.32 33.28 6.11
N TYR A 591 30.01 33.15 6.32
CA TYR A 591 29.00 32.81 5.32
C TYR A 591 29.29 31.48 4.61
N MET A 592 29.67 31.50 3.32
CA MET A 592 29.99 30.28 2.56
C MET A 592 31.47 29.91 2.60
N CYS A 593 32.33 30.81 3.07
CA CYS A 593 33.78 30.63 3.21
C CYS A 593 34.59 30.44 1.91
N ASP A 594 33.92 30.52 0.77
CA ASP A 594 34.51 30.33 -0.57
C ASP A 594 34.26 31.57 -1.44
N ALA A 595 35.02 31.72 -2.54
CA ALA A 595 34.95 32.90 -3.41
C ALA A 595 34.29 32.64 -4.77
N CYS A 596 33.81 33.72 -5.41
CA CYS A 596 33.29 33.69 -6.76
C CYS A 596 33.87 34.80 -7.67
N TRP A 597 33.74 34.57 -8.97
CA TRP A 597 34.15 35.47 -10.05
C TRP A 597 33.04 35.55 -11.09
N SER A 598 32.85 36.70 -11.72
CA SER A 598 31.85 36.85 -12.77
C SER A 598 32.25 37.91 -13.80
N SER A 599 31.58 37.87 -14.95
CA SER A 599 31.75 38.83 -16.05
C SER A 599 30.43 39.03 -16.79
N THR A 600 30.43 39.96 -17.76
CA THR A 600 29.30 40.21 -18.68
C THR A 600 29.29 39.26 -19.87
N GLY A 601 28.14 39.07 -20.51
CA GLY A 601 27.94 38.16 -21.64
C GLY A 601 27.90 36.68 -21.27
N TRP A 602 27.88 35.82 -22.29
CA TRP A 602 27.81 34.37 -22.12
C TRP A 602 29.07 33.81 -21.48
N ARG A 603 28.89 33.10 -20.36
CA ARG A 603 29.95 32.48 -19.57
C ARG A 603 29.55 31.08 -19.14
N VAL A 604 30.58 30.28 -18.89
CA VAL A 604 30.47 28.88 -18.51
C VAL A 604 31.02 28.68 -17.10
N PHE A 605 30.48 27.68 -16.38
CA PHE A 605 30.74 27.47 -14.96
C PHE A 605 31.97 26.59 -14.72
N LEU A 606 32.90 27.10 -13.89
CA LEU A 606 34.00 26.36 -13.30
C LEU A 606 33.82 26.27 -11.78
N HIS A 607 34.04 25.08 -11.23
CA HIS A 607 33.86 24.77 -9.81
C HIS A 607 35.18 24.35 -9.12
N GLY A 608 35.27 24.63 -7.81
CA GLY A 608 36.24 24.02 -6.89
C GLY A 608 37.58 24.74 -6.71
N GLY A 609 38.01 25.56 -7.68
CA GLY A 609 39.28 26.28 -7.62
C GLY A 609 40.51 25.46 -8.02
N THR A 610 41.70 26.04 -7.86
CA THR A 610 42.98 25.48 -8.36
C THR A 610 43.99 25.27 -7.25
N TRP A 611 45.15 24.78 -7.63
CA TRP A 611 46.28 24.51 -6.77
C TRP A 611 46.91 25.73 -6.09
N TYR A 612 46.51 26.96 -6.44
CA TYR A 612 47.13 28.19 -5.93
C TYR A 612 46.19 29.25 -5.34
N TYR A 613 44.87 29.09 -5.43
CA TYR A 613 43.91 30.11 -4.97
C TYR A 613 43.66 30.12 -3.46
N GLY A 614 44.20 29.16 -2.72
CA GLY A 614 44.09 29.08 -1.27
C GLY A 614 42.64 29.07 -0.79
N SER A 615 42.31 29.98 0.13
CA SER A 615 40.99 30.03 0.77
C SER A 615 39.84 30.40 -0.16
N ASP A 616 40.12 30.89 -1.37
CA ASP A 616 39.08 31.16 -2.37
C ASP A 616 38.46 29.86 -2.95
N CYS A 617 39.19 28.73 -2.86
CA CYS A 617 38.71 27.39 -3.24
C CYS A 617 37.67 26.84 -2.26
N GLY A 618 36.95 25.78 -2.63
CA GLY A 618 35.97 25.15 -1.73
C GLY A 618 34.74 24.61 -2.44
N LEU A 619 33.72 24.31 -1.63
CA LEU A 619 32.51 23.60 -2.04
C LEU A 619 31.55 24.48 -2.87
N PHE A 620 31.51 25.78 -2.60
CA PHE A 620 30.63 26.76 -3.25
C PHE A 620 31.35 27.63 -4.28
N THR A 621 32.67 27.49 -4.39
CA THR A 621 33.50 28.29 -5.30
C THR A 621 32.94 28.28 -6.72
N ALA A 622 32.69 29.48 -7.27
CA ALA A 622 32.07 29.64 -8.57
C ALA A 622 32.79 30.65 -9.47
N ALA A 623 33.40 30.17 -10.56
CA ALA A 623 34.00 31.03 -11.57
C ALA A 623 33.13 31.10 -12.83
N LEU A 624 32.56 32.29 -13.05
CA LEU A 624 31.66 32.66 -14.16
C LEU A 624 32.29 33.79 -15.00
N GLY A 625 33.61 33.87 -15.05
CA GLY A 625 34.37 34.91 -15.74
C GLY A 625 34.79 34.54 -17.17
N ASN A 626 34.85 33.25 -17.50
CA ASN A 626 35.45 32.74 -18.75
C ASN A 626 34.42 32.36 -19.83
N PRO A 627 34.66 32.67 -21.11
CA PRO A 627 33.80 32.23 -22.22
C PRO A 627 33.97 30.73 -22.51
N SER A 628 33.01 30.14 -23.20
CA SER A 628 32.99 28.71 -23.58
C SER A 628 34.19 28.27 -24.43
N SER A 629 34.79 29.20 -25.16
CA SER A 629 35.97 28.99 -26.00
C SER A 629 37.29 28.96 -25.22
N HIS A 630 37.29 29.25 -23.91
CA HIS A 630 38.51 29.31 -23.13
C HIS A 630 39.02 27.91 -22.73
N SER A 631 40.34 27.76 -22.71
CA SER A 631 41.03 26.55 -22.23
C SER A 631 42.31 26.99 -21.52
N HIS A 632 42.56 26.43 -20.34
CA HIS A 632 43.73 26.80 -19.53
C HIS A 632 44.34 25.57 -18.86
N THR A 633 45.60 25.67 -18.44
CA THR A 633 46.37 24.54 -17.86
C THR A 633 45.86 24.08 -16.49
N ASP A 634 45.03 24.88 -15.84
CA ASP A 634 44.36 24.56 -14.57
C ASP A 634 42.86 24.31 -14.73
N PHE A 635 42.36 24.14 -15.97
CA PHE A 635 40.96 23.84 -16.26
C PHE A 635 40.80 22.38 -16.68
N GLY A 636 40.31 21.57 -15.74
CA GLY A 636 39.97 20.17 -15.95
C GLY A 636 38.48 19.90 -15.82
N SER A 637 38.11 18.66 -15.50
CA SER A 637 36.74 18.28 -15.12
C SER A 637 36.71 16.87 -14.53
N ARG A 638 35.52 16.34 -14.26
CA ARG A 638 35.23 15.03 -13.69
C ARG A 638 34.16 14.32 -14.51
N LEU A 639 34.26 12.99 -14.57
CA LEU A 639 33.26 12.15 -15.24
C LEU A 639 32.02 11.97 -14.37
N LEU A 640 30.87 11.91 -15.01
CA LEU A 640 29.60 11.46 -14.46
C LEU A 640 29.10 10.29 -15.31
N TYR A 641 28.55 9.27 -14.65
CA TYR A 641 27.91 8.14 -15.31
C TYR A 641 26.58 7.85 -14.63
N ILE A 642 25.52 7.78 -15.44
CA ILE A 642 24.17 7.50 -14.99
C ILE A 642 23.72 6.22 -15.68
N PRO A 643 23.63 5.10 -14.93
CA PRO A 643 23.19 3.83 -15.50
C PRO A 643 21.81 3.96 -16.12
N SER A 644 21.64 3.33 -17.28
CA SER A 644 20.39 3.25 -18.01
C SER A 644 19.39 2.35 -17.31
#